data_AF-A0A8T6U800-F1
#
_entry.id   AF-A0A8T6U800-F1
#
_cell.length_a   1.000
_cell.length_b   1.000
_cell.length_c   1.000
_cell.angle_alpha   90.00
_cell.angle_beta   90.00
_cell.angle_gamma   90.00
#
_symmetry.space_group_name_H-M   'P 1'
#
loop_
_entity.id
_entity.type
_entity.pdbx_description
1 polymer ?
#
loop_
_entity_poly.entity_id
_entity_poly.type
_entity_poly.pdbx_seq_one_letter_code
_entity_poly.pdbx_strand_id
1 'polypeptide(L)'
;MNNSGSAPPPKALKEGEIARFRLSNGLDVLLMKSTASPLVAVDIWYKVGSKNEESGKSGFAHLFEHMMFEGSENVAKTEHMKLVSDVGGMMNGSTSKDRTNYFEVVPANQLRLALWLEA
;
A
#
# COMPACT_ATOMS: atom_id res chain seq x y z
N MET A 1 -16.18 20.60 9.60
CA MET A 1 -15.70 20.38 10.99
C MET A 1 -14.28 19.91 10.91
N ASN A 2 -13.37 20.74 11.42
CA ASN A 2 -11.94 20.71 11.18
C ASN A 2 -11.27 19.62 12.02
N ASN A 3 -10.43 18.81 11.40
CA ASN A 3 -9.34 18.14 12.13
C ASN A 3 -8.12 18.01 11.19
N SER A 4 -7.44 19.13 10.97
CA SER A 4 -6.18 19.24 10.23
C SER A 4 -4.96 18.98 11.12
N GLY A 5 -5.11 18.17 12.17
CA GLY A 5 -4.01 17.71 13.02
C GLY A 5 -3.70 16.25 12.72
N SER A 6 -2.43 15.95 12.43
CA SER A 6 -1.94 14.57 12.42
C SER A 6 -2.21 13.94 13.79
N ALA A 7 -3.23 13.08 13.88
CA ALA A 7 -3.45 12.29 15.08
C ALA A 7 -2.26 11.34 15.24
N PRO A 8 -1.65 11.22 16.44
CA PRO A 8 -0.58 10.26 16.64
C PRO A 8 -1.10 8.83 16.44
N PRO A 9 -0.24 7.88 16.01
CA PRO A 9 -0.65 6.49 15.89
C PRO A 9 -1.19 5.97 17.23
N PRO A 10 -2.24 5.13 17.21
CA PRO A 10 -2.85 4.60 18.43
C PRO A 10 -1.84 3.75 19.20
N LYS A 11 -1.83 3.86 20.54
CA LYS A 11 -0.92 3.09 21.40
C LYS A 11 -1.25 1.59 21.44
N ALA A 12 -2.53 1.23 21.28
CA ALA A 12 -3.00 -0.14 21.22
C ALA A 12 -4.39 -0.18 20.57
N LEU A 13 -4.70 -1.27 19.86
CA LEU A 13 -6.01 -1.55 19.29
C LEU A 13 -6.56 -2.86 19.85
N LYS A 14 -7.88 -2.92 20.01
CA LYS A 14 -8.60 -4.18 20.27
C LYS A 14 -8.74 -4.98 18.97
N GLU A 15 -9.05 -6.26 19.10
CA GLU A 15 -9.30 -7.13 17.94
C GLU A 15 -10.45 -6.57 17.08
N GLY A 16 -10.21 -6.39 15.78
CA GLY A 16 -11.17 -5.83 14.82
C GLY A 16 -11.38 -4.30 14.93
N GLU A 17 -10.71 -3.61 15.85
CA GLU A 17 -10.79 -2.16 15.96
C GLU A 17 -9.99 -1.49 14.84
N ILE A 18 -10.59 -0.51 14.18
CA ILE A 18 -9.97 0.29 13.12
C ILE A 18 -9.64 1.67 13.68
N ALA A 19 -8.36 2.04 13.67
CA ALA A 19 -7.92 3.40 13.89
C ALA A 19 -7.65 4.11 12.57
N ARG A 20 -8.00 5.40 12.53
CA ARG A 20 -7.69 6.30 11.43
C ARG A 20 -6.81 7.43 11.94
N PHE A 21 -5.69 7.67 11.28
CA PHE A 21 -4.82 8.80 11.55
C PHE A 21 -4.16 9.29 10.26
N ARG A 22 -3.49 10.43 10.32
CA ARG A 22 -2.86 11.05 9.16
C ARG A 22 -1.41 11.37 9.47
N LEU A 23 -0.49 10.95 8.60
CA LEU A 23 0.93 11.24 8.72
C LEU A 23 1.23 12.70 8.37
N SER A 24 2.41 13.19 8.75
CA SER A 24 2.84 14.57 8.48
C SER A 24 2.99 14.87 6.99
N ASN A 25 3.30 13.86 6.17
CA ASN A 25 3.34 13.95 4.70
C ASN A 25 1.94 13.98 4.05
N GLY A 26 0.87 13.90 4.85
CA GLY A 26 -0.51 13.94 4.37
C GLY A 26 -1.11 12.59 3.99
N LEU A 27 -0.41 11.46 4.19
CA LEU A 27 -0.96 10.12 3.96
C LEU A 27 -2.02 9.77 5.02
N ASP A 28 -3.21 9.38 4.58
CA ASP A 28 -4.27 8.84 5.43
C ASP A 28 -3.98 7.36 5.71
N VAL A 29 -3.92 6.98 6.99
CA VAL A 29 -3.64 5.60 7.43
C VAL A 29 -4.85 5.01 8.11
N LEU A 30 -5.21 3.80 7.71
CA LEU A 30 -6.16 2.93 8.39
C LEU A 30 -5.40 1.73 8.95
N LEU A 31 -5.46 1.56 10.27
CA LEU A 31 -4.80 0.45 10.97
C LEU A 31 -5.86 -0.39 11.67
N MET A 32 -5.88 -1.68 11.38
CA MET A 32 -6.74 -2.65 12.05
C MET A 32 -5.89 -3.74 12.68
N LYS A 33 -6.14 -4.09 13.94
CA LYS A 33 -5.53 -5.27 14.55
C LYS A 33 -6.39 -6.49 14.28
N SER A 34 -5.77 -7.55 13.76
CA SER A 34 -6.34 -8.90 13.82
C SER A 34 -5.30 -9.94 14.23
N THR A 35 -5.68 -10.86 15.11
CA THR A 35 -4.88 -12.02 15.54
C THR A 35 -5.43 -13.33 14.99
N ALA A 36 -6.33 -13.29 14.02
CA ALA A 36 -6.94 -14.48 13.43
C ALA A 36 -5.94 -15.35 12.64
N SER A 37 -4.87 -14.74 12.11
CA SER A 37 -3.78 -15.44 11.42
C SER A 37 -2.44 -14.74 11.71
N PRO A 38 -1.29 -15.44 11.58
CA PRO A 38 0.04 -14.84 11.75
C PRO A 38 0.50 -14.08 10.50
N LEU A 39 -0.43 -13.43 9.79
CA LEU A 39 -0.20 -12.67 8.57
C LEU A 39 -0.47 -11.19 8.81
N VAL A 40 0.11 -10.35 7.95
CA VAL A 40 -0.23 -8.94 7.85
C VAL A 40 -0.49 -8.58 6.40
N ALA A 41 -1.49 -7.72 6.18
CA ALA A 41 -1.79 -7.15 4.88
C ALA A 41 -1.44 -5.65 4.91
N VAL A 42 -0.66 -5.21 3.93
CA VAL A 42 -0.37 -3.80 3.65
C VAL A 42 -1.03 -3.48 2.32
N ASP A 43 -1.70 -2.33 2.23
CA ASP A 43 -2.43 -1.93 1.02
C ASP A 43 -2.33 -0.41 0.85
N ILE A 44 -1.83 0.02 -0.31
CA ILE A 44 -1.64 1.42 -0.67
C ILE A 44 -2.65 1.80 -1.75
N TRP A 45 -3.47 2.81 -1.45
CA TRP A 45 -4.56 3.26 -2.32
C TRP A 45 -4.28 4.66 -2.86
N TYR A 46 -4.08 4.74 -4.17
CA TYR A 46 -4.00 5.99 -4.90
C TYR A 46 -5.39 6.39 -5.43
N LYS A 47 -5.81 7.62 -5.15
CA LYS A 47 -7.07 8.21 -5.65
C LYS A 47 -6.93 8.70 -7.11
N VAL A 48 -6.33 7.88 -7.95
CA VAL A 48 -6.07 8.11 -9.37
C VAL A 48 -6.36 6.83 -10.13
N GLY A 49 -7.08 6.94 -11.24
CA GLY A 49 -7.35 5.82 -12.15
C GLY A 49 -7.50 6.31 -13.59
N SER A 50 -8.01 5.46 -14.49
CA SER A 50 -8.07 5.80 -15.92
C SER A 50 -8.94 7.02 -16.26
N LYS A 51 -9.87 7.43 -15.38
CA LYS A 51 -10.64 8.67 -15.59
C LYS A 51 -9.81 9.95 -15.49
N ASN A 52 -8.63 9.86 -14.87
CA ASN A 52 -7.73 10.98 -14.65
C ASN A 52 -6.74 11.16 -15.81
N GLU A 53 -6.80 10.31 -16.83
CA GLU A 53 -5.91 10.36 -17.98
C GLU A 53 -6.27 11.53 -18.92
N GLU A 54 -5.24 12.14 -19.51
CA GLU A 54 -5.45 13.16 -20.54
C GLU A 54 -5.87 12.50 -21.87
N SER A 55 -6.72 13.18 -22.62
CA SER A 55 -7.09 12.73 -23.97
C SER A 55 -5.83 12.56 -24.83
N GLY A 56 -5.68 11.39 -25.46
CA GLY A 56 -4.47 11.03 -26.21
C GLY A 56 -3.36 10.36 -25.39
N LYS A 57 -3.52 10.19 -24.07
CA LYS A 57 -2.60 9.48 -23.17
C LYS A 57 -3.30 8.37 -22.37
N SER A 58 -4.15 7.59 -23.04
CA SER A 58 -4.89 6.52 -22.38
C SER A 58 -4.00 5.33 -22.01
N GLY A 59 -4.31 4.67 -20.89
CA GLY A 59 -3.60 3.49 -20.41
C GLY A 59 -2.37 3.79 -19.54
N PHE A 60 -2.12 5.06 -19.23
CA PHE A 60 -0.99 5.48 -18.39
C PHE A 60 -1.16 5.03 -16.94
N ALA A 61 -2.37 5.10 -16.39
CA ALA A 61 -2.61 4.62 -15.02
C ALA A 61 -2.27 3.13 -14.88
N HIS A 62 -2.70 2.32 -15.85
CA HIS A 62 -2.36 0.90 -15.90
C HIS A 62 -0.88 0.66 -16.23
N LEU A 63 -0.27 1.45 -17.11
CA LEU A 63 1.17 1.35 -17.38
C LEU A 63 2.00 1.61 -16.12
N PHE A 64 1.69 2.65 -15.35
CA PHE A 64 2.40 2.97 -14.11
C PHE A 64 2.23 1.90 -13.04
N GLU A 65 1.10 1.20 -13.03
CA GLU A 65 0.92 0.01 -12.18
C GLU A 65 1.96 -1.07 -12.48
N HIS A 66 2.19 -1.40 -13.75
CA HIS A 66 3.21 -2.38 -14.11
C HIS A 66 4.61 -1.86 -13.79
N MET A 67 4.87 -0.57 -14.04
CA MET A 67 6.19 0.03 -13.78
C MET A 67 6.56 0.10 -12.30
N MET A 68 5.58 0.08 -11.38
CA MET A 68 5.83 0.01 -9.93
C MET A 68 6.76 -1.17 -9.58
N PHE A 69 6.56 -2.30 -10.24
CA PHE A 69 7.33 -3.53 -9.98
C PHE A 69 8.66 -3.62 -10.76
N GLU A 70 8.96 -2.63 -11.60
CA GLU A 70 10.16 -2.60 -12.45
C GLU A 70 11.36 -1.91 -11.77
N GLY A 71 11.27 -1.68 -10.46
CA GLY A 71 12.37 -1.20 -9.60
C GLY A 71 12.16 0.21 -9.07
N SER A 72 12.92 0.55 -8.03
CA SER A 72 12.98 1.85 -7.39
C SER A 72 14.43 2.27 -7.15
N GLU A 73 14.66 3.41 -6.49
CA GLU A 73 16.00 3.83 -6.07
C GLU A 73 16.67 2.78 -5.16
N ASN A 74 15.87 2.05 -4.36
CA ASN A 74 16.36 1.13 -3.33
C ASN A 74 16.16 -0.35 -3.67
N VAL A 75 15.38 -0.68 -4.70
CA VAL A 75 15.02 -2.05 -5.08
C VAL A 75 15.30 -2.23 -6.57
N ALA A 76 16.11 -3.22 -6.94
CA ALA A 76 16.43 -3.41 -8.35
C ALA A 76 15.20 -3.91 -9.13
N LYS A 77 15.30 -3.84 -10.46
CA LYS A 77 14.27 -4.33 -11.38
C LYS A 77 13.90 -5.78 -11.03
N THR A 78 12.60 -6.07 -10.96
CA THR A 78 11.99 -7.36 -10.58
C THR A 78 12.29 -7.88 -9.16
N GLU A 79 13.14 -7.21 -8.37
CA GLU A 79 13.45 -7.66 -7.01
C GLU A 79 12.28 -7.49 -6.04
N HIS A 80 11.38 -6.55 -6.30
CA HIS A 80 10.22 -6.30 -5.45
C HIS A 80 9.38 -7.57 -5.27
N MET A 81 8.96 -8.21 -6.38
CA MET A 81 8.24 -9.49 -6.35
C MET A 81 9.06 -10.62 -5.71
N LYS A 82 10.37 -10.64 -5.98
CA LYS A 82 11.26 -11.66 -5.45
C LYS A 82 11.35 -11.58 -3.92
N LEU A 83 11.54 -10.39 -3.36
CA LEU A 83 11.66 -10.19 -1.91
C LEU A 83 10.40 -10.64 -1.17
N VAL A 84 9.21 -10.36 -1.70
CA VAL A 84 7.94 -10.82 -1.11
C VAL A 84 7.78 -12.34 -1.25
N SER A 85 8.13 -12.90 -2.41
CA SER A 85 8.06 -14.36 -2.63
C SER A 85 9.04 -15.14 -1.74
N ASP A 86 10.25 -14.60 -1.53
CA ASP A 86 11.30 -15.23 -0.71
C ASP A 86 10.88 -15.36 0.77
N VAL A 87 9.97 -14.50 1.25
CA VAL A 87 9.40 -14.59 2.60
C VAL A 87 8.07 -15.35 2.64
N GLY A 88 7.66 -15.98 1.53
CA GLY A 88 6.40 -16.72 1.41
C GLY A 88 5.16 -15.84 1.35
N GLY A 89 5.31 -14.57 0.98
CA GLY A 89 4.21 -13.63 0.79
C GLY A 89 3.61 -13.71 -0.62
N MET A 90 2.55 -12.93 -0.81
CA MET A 90 1.92 -12.68 -2.10
C MET A 90 1.63 -11.20 -2.26
N MET A 91 1.60 -10.72 -3.49
CA MET A 91 1.27 -9.33 -3.81
C MET A 91 0.44 -9.22 -5.07
N ASN A 92 -0.22 -8.09 -5.25
CA ASN A 92 -0.80 -7.72 -6.55
C ASN A 92 -1.08 -6.21 -6.64
N GLY A 93 -1.32 -5.74 -7.87
CA GLY A 93 -1.84 -4.41 -8.17
C GLY A 93 -3.20 -4.49 -8.85
N SER A 94 -3.98 -3.42 -8.78
CA SER A 94 -5.12 -3.26 -9.69
C SER A 94 -5.44 -1.81 -9.98
N THR A 95 -5.75 -1.53 -11.25
CA THR A 95 -6.17 -0.21 -11.72
C THR A 95 -7.64 -0.24 -12.16
N SER A 96 -8.39 0.78 -11.75
CA SER A 96 -9.76 1.01 -12.17
C SER A 96 -9.93 2.44 -12.69
N LYS A 97 -11.17 2.85 -12.98
CA LYS A 97 -11.46 4.24 -13.36
C LYS A 97 -11.13 5.23 -12.24
N ASP A 98 -11.33 4.85 -10.99
CA ASP A 98 -11.32 5.78 -9.84
C ASP A 98 -10.10 5.66 -8.94
N ARG A 99 -9.37 4.54 -9.04
CA ARG A 99 -8.27 4.21 -8.13
C ARG A 99 -7.27 3.26 -8.78
N THR A 100 -6.08 3.28 -8.19
CA THR A 100 -5.03 2.27 -8.36
C THR A 100 -4.63 1.83 -6.97
N ASN A 101 -4.53 0.53 -6.72
CA ASN A 101 -4.06 0.01 -5.44
C ASN A 101 -3.02 -1.09 -5.62
N TYR A 102 -2.16 -1.21 -4.63
CA TYR A 102 -1.14 -2.25 -4.52
C TYR A 102 -1.23 -2.85 -3.12
N PHE A 103 -1.05 -4.16 -3.01
CA PHE A 103 -1.08 -4.82 -1.72
C PHE A 103 -0.07 -5.95 -1.62
N GLU A 104 0.40 -6.19 -0.40
CA GLU A 104 1.17 -7.36 -0.01
C GLU A 104 0.51 -8.05 1.18
N VAL A 105 0.47 -9.37 1.15
CA VAL A 105 0.19 -10.22 2.30
C VAL A 105 1.43 -11.02 2.61
N VAL A 106 2.00 -10.79 3.80
CA VAL A 106 3.24 -11.42 4.26
C VAL A 106 3.09 -11.97 5.68
N PRO A 107 3.98 -12.86 6.15
CA PRO A 107 4.06 -13.20 7.57
C PRO A 107 4.19 -11.95 8.44
N ALA A 108 3.53 -11.91 9.60
CA ALA A 108 3.45 -10.70 10.44
C ALA A 108 4.83 -10.18 10.90
N ASN A 109 5.83 -11.05 11.03
CA ASN A 109 7.21 -10.67 11.33
C ASN A 109 7.93 -9.97 10.17
N GLN A 110 7.35 -9.96 8.96
CA GLN A 110 7.84 -9.30 7.76
C GLN A 110 7.14 -7.97 7.46
N LEU A 111 6.33 -7.44 8.38
CA LEU A 111 5.68 -6.14 8.23
C LEU A 111 6.66 -5.02 7.82
N ARG A 112 7.88 -5.03 8.37
CA ARG A 112 8.90 -4.04 8.03
C ARG A 112 9.32 -4.11 6.56
N LEU A 113 9.42 -5.31 6.00
CA LEU A 113 9.76 -5.51 4.59
C LEU A 113 8.65 -4.93 3.70
N ALA A 114 7.39 -5.30 3.95
CA ALA A 114 6.25 -4.79 3.19
C ALA A 114 6.18 -3.25 3.20
N LEU A 115 6.31 -2.64 4.39
CA LEU A 115 6.31 -1.17 4.50
C LEU A 115 7.51 -0.48 3.84
N TRP A 116 8.66 -1.15 3.78
CA TRP A 116 9.86 -0.60 3.13
C TRP A 116 9.78 -0.67 1.61
N LEU A 117 9.14 -1.70 1.07
CA LEU A 117 8.91 -1.87 -0.37
C LEU A 117 7.97 -0.81 -0.97
N GLU A 118 7.10 -0.23 -0.13
CA GLU A 118 6.12 0.81 -0.50
C GLU A 118 6.58 2.25 -0.19
N ALA A 119 7.81 2.43 0.29
CA ALA A 119 8.35 3.70 0.79
C ALA A 119 9.09 4.53 -0.25
#